data_AF-A0A926AAP3-F1
#
_entry.id   AF-A0A926AAP3-F1
#
_cell.length_a   1.000
_cell.length_b   1.000
_cell.length_c   1.000
_cell.angle_alpha   90.00
_cell.angle_beta   90.00
_cell.angle_gamma   90.00
#
_symmetry.space_group_name_H-M   'P 1'
#
loop_
_entity.id
_entity.type
_entity.pdbx_description
1 polymer ?
#
loop_
_entity_poly.entity_id
_entity_poly.type
_entity_poly.pdbx_seq_one_letter_code
_entity_poly.pdbx_strand_id
1 'polypeptide(L)'
;MRKPSQSERSKPFAFVHFVSFCSIPFRISAWLCCLLISSSPLHAADAPPTWGQWQAWGDQGGRYYLNPVLPSDYSDIDCIRVGPDYYAISSTMQFSPGMVILHSKDLVNWSIAGHAVSDLTQIGPELNWDRMNRYGKGVWAGAIRHHAGKFWVYFGTPDEGYFMTSATNVAGPWAPLHALLREPGWDDCCPF
;
A
#
# COMPACT_ATOMS: atom_id res chain seq x y z
N MET A 1 -6.65 4.18 -10.53
CA MET A 1 -6.49 3.05 -11.47
C MET A 1 -7.65 2.08 -11.23
N ARG A 2 -8.53 1.79 -12.21
CA ARG A 2 -9.70 0.93 -11.99
C ARG A 2 -9.30 -0.54 -12.15
N LYS A 3 -9.68 -1.38 -11.18
CA LYS A 3 -9.53 -2.84 -11.21
C LYS A 3 -10.24 -3.42 -12.44
N PRO A 4 -9.66 -4.37 -13.18
CA PRO A 4 -10.40 -5.10 -14.21
C PRO A 4 -11.56 -5.89 -13.56
N SER A 5 -12.76 -5.77 -14.13
CA SER A 5 -13.98 -6.37 -13.58
C SER A 5 -13.92 -7.90 -13.69
N GLN A 6 -14.02 -8.59 -12.55
CA GLN A 6 -14.20 -10.04 -12.51
C GLN A 6 -15.68 -10.36 -12.75
N SER A 7 -15.98 -11.03 -13.86
CA SER A 7 -17.31 -11.53 -14.18
C SER A 7 -17.64 -12.77 -13.33
N GLU A 8 -18.93 -12.87 -12.99
CA GLU A 8 -19.54 -13.83 -12.08
C GLU A 8 -19.19 -15.30 -12.39
N ARG A 9 -18.86 -16.07 -11.34
CA ARG A 9 -19.00 -17.53 -11.34
C ARG A 9 -19.79 -17.97 -10.11
N SER A 10 -21.11 -17.97 -10.25
CA SER A 10 -22.05 -18.65 -9.35
C SER A 10 -21.93 -20.17 -9.51
N LYS A 11 -21.87 -20.91 -8.41
CA LYS A 11 -22.18 -22.36 -8.38
C LYS A 11 -23.21 -22.63 -7.26
N PRO A 12 -24.21 -23.49 -7.48
CA PRO A 12 -25.28 -23.74 -6.52
C PRO A 12 -24.86 -24.78 -5.47
N PHE A 13 -25.33 -24.59 -4.23
CA PHE A 13 -25.31 -25.58 -3.16
C PHE A 13 -26.54 -26.49 -3.29
N ALA A 14 -26.33 -27.81 -3.33
CA ALA A 14 -27.38 -28.81 -3.17
C ALA A 14 -27.27 -29.42 -1.77
N PHE A 15 -28.35 -29.35 -0.99
CA PHE A 15 -28.47 -29.99 0.33
C PHE A 15 -29.65 -30.97 0.25
N VAL A 16 -29.38 -32.27 0.29
CA VAL A 16 -30.41 -33.31 0.41
C VAL A 16 -30.16 -34.02 1.73
N HIS A 17 -31.11 -33.89 2.65
CA HIS A 17 -31.11 -34.55 3.95
C HIS A 17 -32.08 -35.74 3.88
N PHE A 18 -31.60 -36.95 4.15
CA PHE A 18 -32.44 -38.12 4.40
C PHE A 18 -31.78 -38.93 5.52
N VAL A 19 -32.50 -39.15 6.63
CA VAL A 19 -32.09 -40.11 7.66
C VAL A 19 -33.32 -40.85 8.17
N SER A 20 -33.20 -42.18 8.24
CA SER A 20 -33.61 -43.06 9.34
C SER A 20 -34.53 -44.23 8.93
N PHE A 21 -33.99 -45.45 8.96
CA PHE A 21 -34.60 -46.73 9.35
C PHE A 21 -33.43 -47.71 9.64
N CYS A 22 -33.18 -48.13 10.89
CA CYS A 22 -33.71 -49.30 11.62
C CYS A 22 -33.18 -50.69 11.15
N SER A 23 -32.28 -51.25 11.99
CA SER A 23 -32.09 -52.66 12.43
C SER A 23 -31.96 -53.84 11.45
N ILE A 24 -30.87 -54.64 11.59
CA ILE A 24 -30.78 -56.13 11.78
C ILE A 24 -29.31 -56.60 11.61
N PRO A 25 -28.82 -57.64 12.33
CA PRO A 25 -27.40 -58.03 12.37
C PRO A 25 -27.04 -59.26 11.51
N PHE A 26 -25.72 -59.55 11.47
CA PHE A 26 -25.02 -60.71 10.88
C PHE A 26 -24.87 -60.78 9.35
N ARG A 27 -23.63 -60.56 8.88
CA ARG A 27 -22.80 -61.60 8.22
C ARG A 27 -21.42 -61.04 7.85
N ILE A 28 -20.42 -61.86 8.13
CA ILE A 28 -19.01 -61.70 7.78
C ILE A 28 -18.91 -61.53 6.26
N SER A 29 -18.38 -60.39 5.81
CA SER A 29 -17.88 -60.25 4.44
C SER A 29 -16.70 -59.29 4.46
N ALA A 30 -15.58 -59.76 3.92
CA ALA A 30 -14.33 -59.04 3.83
C ALA A 30 -14.52 -57.77 3.00
N TRP A 31 -14.52 -56.62 3.66
CA TRP A 31 -14.43 -55.34 2.98
C TRP A 31 -12.96 -54.97 2.85
N LEU A 32 -12.46 -55.02 1.62
CA LEU A 32 -11.28 -54.28 1.20
C LEU A 32 -11.42 -52.84 1.74
N CYS A 33 -10.61 -52.49 2.72
CA CYS A 33 -10.41 -51.11 3.11
C CYS A 33 -9.62 -50.46 1.96
N CYS A 34 -10.34 -50.02 0.91
CA CYS A 34 -9.77 -49.16 -0.11
C CYS A 34 -9.30 -47.89 0.60
N LEU A 35 -7.98 -47.78 0.80
CA LEU A 35 -7.32 -46.51 1.08
C LEU A 35 -7.65 -45.57 -0.08
N LEU A 36 -8.71 -44.77 0.08
CA LEU A 36 -8.86 -43.53 -0.67
C LEU A 36 -7.83 -42.57 -0.08
N ILE A 37 -6.59 -42.66 -0.55
CA ILE A 37 -5.62 -41.58 -0.41
C ILE A 37 -6.27 -40.41 -1.16
N SER A 38 -6.85 -39.47 -0.41
CA SER A 38 -7.25 -38.19 -0.99
C SER A 38 -5.95 -37.53 -1.45
N SER A 39 -5.65 -37.62 -2.74
CA SER A 39 -4.67 -36.78 -3.39
C SER A 39 -5.19 -35.35 -3.32
N SER A 40 -4.99 -34.71 -2.16
CA SER A 40 -5.02 -33.26 -2.13
C SER A 40 -3.97 -32.82 -3.12
N PRO A 41 -4.31 -32.11 -4.22
CA PRO A 41 -3.29 -31.59 -5.09
C PRO A 41 -2.38 -30.74 -4.21
N LEU A 42 -1.11 -31.15 -4.13
CA LEU A 42 -0.05 -30.30 -3.63
C LEU A 42 -0.18 -29.03 -4.47
N HIS A 43 -0.66 -27.93 -3.87
CA HIS A 43 -0.63 -26.65 -4.56
C HIS A 43 0.84 -26.37 -4.80
N ALA A 44 1.27 -26.53 -6.06
CA ALA A 44 2.55 -26.01 -6.49
C ALA A 44 2.54 -24.53 -6.09
N ALA A 45 3.57 -24.09 -5.37
CA ALA A 45 3.73 -22.67 -5.12
C ALA A 45 3.77 -21.98 -6.49
N ASP A 46 2.81 -21.11 -6.76
CA ASP A 46 2.80 -20.32 -7.99
C ASP A 46 4.15 -19.60 -8.10
N ALA A 47 4.70 -19.56 -9.31
CA ALA A 47 5.92 -18.79 -9.57
C ALA A 47 5.71 -17.35 -9.08
N PRO A 48 6.72 -16.70 -8.47
CA PRO A 48 6.58 -15.34 -7.99
C PRO A 48 6.16 -14.44 -9.17
N PRO A 49 5.20 -13.53 -8.97
CA PRO A 49 4.69 -12.69 -10.05
C PRO A 49 5.81 -11.84 -10.64
N THR A 50 5.87 -11.78 -11.97
CA THR A 50 6.76 -10.87 -12.69
C THR A 50 6.31 -9.43 -12.45
N TRP A 51 7.24 -8.53 -12.10
CA TRP A 51 6.93 -7.10 -11.91
C TRP A 51 6.20 -6.53 -13.12
N GLY A 52 5.12 -5.79 -12.88
CA GLY A 52 4.30 -5.15 -13.92
C GLY A 52 3.29 -6.08 -14.60
N GLN A 53 3.33 -7.39 -14.34
CA GLN A 53 2.39 -8.38 -14.90
C GLN A 53 1.40 -8.88 -13.84
N TRP A 54 0.70 -7.94 -13.19
CA TRP A 54 -0.26 -8.24 -12.11
C TRP A 54 -1.59 -8.75 -12.68
N GLN A 55 -1.90 -10.02 -12.46
CA GLN A 55 -3.20 -10.61 -12.83
C GLN A 55 -4.30 -10.23 -11.82
N ALA A 56 -3.94 -10.08 -10.55
CA ALA A 56 -4.77 -9.58 -9.46
C ALA A 56 -3.89 -8.90 -8.41
N TRP A 57 -4.43 -7.93 -7.68
CA TRP A 57 -3.75 -7.17 -6.64
C TRP A 57 -4.76 -6.50 -5.70
N GLY A 58 -4.31 -6.03 -4.53
CA GLY A 58 -5.13 -5.32 -3.56
C GLY A 58 -6.24 -6.18 -2.95
N ASP A 59 -7.36 -5.55 -2.60
CA ASP A 59 -8.50 -6.18 -1.93
C ASP A 59 -9.17 -7.26 -2.80
N GLN A 60 -9.31 -8.47 -2.24
CA GLN A 60 -10.00 -9.61 -2.87
C GLN A 60 -11.40 -9.87 -2.30
N GLY A 61 -11.85 -9.06 -1.34
CA GLY A 61 -13.05 -9.34 -0.55
C GLY A 61 -12.81 -10.43 0.49
N GLY A 62 -13.81 -10.66 1.35
CA GLY A 62 -13.76 -11.75 2.32
C GLY A 62 -12.62 -11.68 3.35
N ARG A 63 -12.03 -10.48 3.57
CA ARG A 63 -10.85 -10.22 4.42
C ARG A 63 -9.51 -10.73 3.85
N TYR A 64 -9.43 -11.02 2.56
CA TYR A 64 -8.19 -11.39 1.88
C TYR A 64 -7.69 -10.24 1.00
N TYR A 65 -6.38 -10.11 0.88
CA TYR A 65 -5.73 -9.19 -0.05
C TYR A 65 -4.55 -9.88 -0.75
N LEU A 66 -4.12 -9.31 -1.88
CA LEU A 66 -2.94 -9.74 -2.61
C LEU A 66 -1.95 -8.60 -2.72
N ASN A 67 -0.66 -8.92 -2.54
CA ASN A 67 0.40 -7.98 -2.83
C ASN A 67 0.67 -7.88 -4.34
N PRO A 68 1.10 -6.70 -4.82
CA PRO A 68 1.21 -5.44 -4.07
C PRO A 68 -0.17 -4.80 -3.81
N VAL A 69 -0.35 -4.14 -2.66
CA VAL A 69 -1.58 -3.35 -2.40
C VAL A 69 -1.64 -2.07 -3.23
N LEU A 70 -0.47 -1.58 -3.67
CA LEU A 70 -0.28 -0.41 -4.52
C LEU A 70 0.70 -0.75 -5.67
N PRO A 71 0.23 -1.31 -6.80
CA PRO A 71 1.07 -1.62 -7.97
C PRO A 71 1.37 -0.35 -8.79
N SER A 72 1.96 0.65 -8.15
CA SER A 72 2.32 1.92 -8.78
C SER A 72 3.63 2.45 -8.19
N ASP A 73 4.13 3.55 -8.73
CA ASP A 73 5.38 4.16 -8.31
C ASP A 73 5.17 5.01 -7.05
N TYR A 74 5.00 4.32 -5.92
CA TYR A 74 5.01 4.90 -4.59
C TYR A 74 6.22 4.36 -3.82
N SER A 75 7.36 5.02 -3.99
CA SER A 75 8.62 4.70 -3.31
C SER A 75 8.67 5.29 -1.89
N ASP A 76 9.55 4.74 -1.06
CA ASP A 76 9.89 5.26 0.27
C ASP A 76 8.67 5.51 1.17
N ILE A 77 7.76 4.53 1.22
CA ILE A 77 6.52 4.64 2.00
C ILE A 77 6.83 4.66 3.51
N ASP A 78 6.51 5.77 4.18
CA ASP A 78 6.41 5.87 5.63
C ASP A 78 4.94 6.02 6.03
N CYS A 79 4.49 5.26 7.02
CA CYS A 79 3.07 5.09 7.37
C CYS A 79 2.83 5.25 8.87
N ILE A 80 1.78 5.98 9.23
CA ILE A 80 1.31 6.16 10.60
C ILE A 80 -0.19 5.87 10.71
N ARG A 81 -0.65 5.69 11.94
CA ARG A 81 -2.07 5.58 12.27
C ARG A 81 -2.48 6.72 13.19
N VAL A 82 -3.60 7.37 12.90
CA VAL A 82 -4.22 8.38 13.77
C VAL A 82 -5.70 8.02 13.94
N GLY A 83 -6.06 7.56 15.13
CA GLY A 83 -7.41 7.06 15.40
C GLY A 83 -7.73 5.81 14.57
N PRO A 84 -8.85 5.78 13.81
CA PRO A 84 -9.22 4.66 12.95
C PRO A 84 -8.58 4.71 11.56
N ASP A 85 -7.89 5.80 11.22
CA ASP A 85 -7.37 6.06 9.88
C ASP A 85 -5.84 5.83 9.81
N TYR A 86 -5.38 5.40 8.64
CA TYR A 86 -3.98 5.24 8.30
C TYR A 86 -3.59 6.29 7.25
N TYR A 87 -2.40 6.84 7.43
CA TYR A 87 -1.83 7.82 6.52
C TYR A 87 -0.44 7.38 6.14
N ALA A 88 -0.10 7.53 4.87
CA ALA A 88 1.24 7.25 4.40
C ALA A 88 1.73 8.39 3.51
N ILE A 89 3.03 8.52 3.38
CA ILE A 89 3.65 9.41 2.40
C ILE A 89 4.50 8.61 1.43
N SER A 90 4.85 9.19 0.30
CA SER A 90 5.77 8.60 -0.66
C SER A 90 6.56 9.68 -1.39
N SER A 91 7.82 9.38 -1.67
CA SER A 91 8.72 10.30 -2.37
C SER A 91 8.22 10.55 -3.79
N THR A 92 8.51 11.74 -4.31
CA THR A 92 8.05 12.18 -5.64
C THR A 92 9.19 12.71 -6.51
N MET A 93 10.43 12.70 -5.99
CA MET A 93 11.60 13.22 -6.68
C MET A 93 11.33 14.61 -7.27
N GLN A 94 11.43 14.77 -8.60
CA GLN A 94 11.28 16.03 -9.30
C GLN A 94 9.84 16.43 -9.61
N PHE A 95 8.85 15.59 -9.28
CA PHE A 95 7.46 15.88 -9.60
C PHE A 95 6.89 16.92 -8.64
N SER A 96 6.13 17.87 -9.20
CA SER A 96 5.41 18.92 -8.48
C SER A 96 3.90 18.80 -8.76
N PRO A 97 3.02 18.77 -7.75
CA PRO A 97 3.29 18.89 -6.31
C PRO A 97 4.05 17.68 -5.73
N GLY A 98 4.82 17.92 -4.67
CA GLY A 98 5.74 16.96 -4.07
C GLY A 98 5.26 16.34 -2.75
N MET A 99 5.87 15.21 -2.39
CA MET A 99 5.53 14.36 -1.25
C MET A 99 4.04 14.02 -1.19
N VAL A 100 3.65 12.99 -1.96
CA VAL A 100 2.25 12.55 -2.01
C VAL A 100 1.83 11.96 -0.67
N ILE A 101 0.61 12.26 -0.25
CA ILE A 101 0.00 11.76 0.98
C ILE A 101 -1.13 10.82 0.60
N LEU A 102 -1.10 9.64 1.18
CA LEU A 102 -2.08 8.57 1.00
C LEU A 102 -2.92 8.41 2.28
N HIS A 103 -4.19 8.04 2.11
CA HIS A 103 -5.11 7.73 3.20
C HIS A 103 -5.73 6.34 2.98
N SER A 104 -5.88 5.59 4.07
CA SER A 104 -6.58 4.30 4.08
C SER A 104 -7.28 4.08 5.41
N LYS A 105 -8.27 3.19 5.42
CA LYS A 105 -8.92 2.69 6.65
C LYS A 105 -8.55 1.24 6.99
N ASP A 106 -7.90 0.55 6.06
CA ASP A 106 -7.69 -0.91 6.12
C ASP A 106 -6.28 -1.35 5.68
N LEU A 107 -5.38 -0.41 5.38
CA LEU A 107 -4.00 -0.63 4.87
C LEU A 107 -3.93 -1.29 3.48
N VAL A 108 -5.07 -1.55 2.83
CA VAL A 108 -5.14 -2.22 1.52
C VAL A 108 -5.67 -1.27 0.45
N ASN A 109 -6.74 -0.56 0.76
CA ASN A 109 -7.40 0.38 -0.14
C ASN A 109 -6.94 1.80 0.20
N TRP A 110 -6.13 2.37 -0.69
CA TRP A 110 -5.53 3.69 -0.50
C TRP A 110 -6.07 4.70 -1.51
N SER A 111 -6.25 5.94 -1.07
CA SER A 111 -6.54 7.11 -1.92
C SER A 111 -5.51 8.21 -1.68
N ILE A 112 -5.31 9.07 -2.67
CA ILE A 112 -4.48 10.29 -2.49
C ILE A 112 -5.30 11.28 -1.66
N ALA A 113 -4.75 11.67 -0.50
CA ALA A 113 -5.32 12.68 0.38
C ALA A 113 -4.82 14.10 0.06
N GLY A 114 -3.63 14.21 -0.54
CA GLY A 114 -3.03 15.50 -0.90
C GLY A 114 -1.53 15.39 -1.14
N HIS A 115 -0.85 16.53 -1.05
CA HIS A 115 0.60 16.66 -1.16
C HIS A 115 1.11 17.62 -0.09
N ALA A 116 2.24 17.31 0.54
CA ALA A 116 2.81 18.17 1.58
C ALA A 116 3.54 19.39 0.99
N VAL A 117 4.04 19.28 -0.24
CA VAL A 117 4.73 20.37 -0.96
C VAL A 117 3.92 20.76 -2.19
N SER A 118 3.28 21.92 -2.17
CA SER A 118 2.43 22.35 -3.28
C SER A 118 3.22 22.73 -4.55
N ASP A 119 4.46 23.18 -4.39
CA ASP A 119 5.35 23.57 -5.47
C ASP A 119 6.81 23.38 -5.06
N LEU A 120 7.58 22.59 -5.82
CA LEU A 120 9.00 22.33 -5.56
C LEU A 120 9.88 23.56 -5.74
N THR A 121 9.44 24.63 -6.41
CA THR A 121 10.21 25.88 -6.51
C THR A 121 10.44 26.53 -5.13
N GLN A 122 9.65 26.14 -4.12
CA GLN A 122 9.84 26.54 -2.71
C GLN A 122 11.12 25.96 -2.09
N ILE A 123 11.62 24.84 -2.61
CA ILE A 123 12.88 24.21 -2.18
C ILE A 123 14.06 24.94 -2.82
N GLY A 124 13.98 25.19 -4.13
CA GLY A 124 15.02 25.92 -4.86
C GLY A 124 14.67 26.15 -6.34
N PRO A 125 15.30 27.16 -6.97
CA PRO A 125 15.01 27.53 -8.37
C PRO A 125 15.41 26.46 -9.38
N GLU A 126 16.32 25.54 -9.01
CA GLU A 126 16.76 24.44 -9.85
C GLU A 126 15.68 23.36 -10.07
N LEU A 127 14.69 23.29 -9.18
CA LEU A 127 13.55 22.36 -9.30
C LEU A 127 12.40 22.94 -10.15
N ASN A 128 12.61 24.11 -10.75
CA ASN A 128 11.65 24.67 -11.68
C ASN A 128 11.69 23.90 -13.02
N TRP A 129 10.53 23.79 -13.67
CA TRP A 129 10.35 23.06 -14.91
C TRP A 129 11.13 23.67 -16.10
N ASP A 130 11.55 24.92 -16.00
CA ASP A 130 12.36 25.60 -17.02
C ASP A 130 13.85 25.21 -16.96
N ARG A 131 14.30 24.55 -15.89
CA ARG A 131 15.68 24.08 -15.72
C ARG A 131 15.91 22.68 -16.29
N MET A 132 14.92 21.78 -16.15
CA MET A 132 14.94 20.41 -16.65
C MET A 132 16.22 19.61 -16.29
N ASN A 133 16.86 19.88 -15.15
CA ASN A 133 18.16 19.32 -14.74
C ASN A 133 18.11 18.56 -13.39
N ARG A 134 16.91 18.18 -12.94
CA ARG A 134 16.66 17.56 -11.63
C ARG A 134 16.03 16.17 -11.69
N TYR A 135 16.14 15.45 -12.81
CA TYR A 135 15.68 14.06 -12.88
C TYR A 135 16.30 13.19 -11.78
N GLY A 136 15.48 12.48 -11.00
CA GLY A 136 15.92 11.66 -9.87
C GLY A 136 16.30 12.47 -8.62
N LYS A 137 16.08 13.78 -8.62
CA LYS A 137 16.38 14.71 -7.51
C LYS A 137 15.12 15.40 -7.04
N GLY A 138 15.20 16.20 -5.97
CA GLY A 138 14.04 16.86 -5.36
C GLY A 138 13.62 16.13 -4.10
N VAL A 139 12.34 15.83 -3.96
CA VAL A 139 11.78 15.24 -2.74
C VAL A 139 12.10 13.74 -2.66
N TRP A 140 13.07 13.37 -1.83
CA TRP A 140 13.45 11.99 -1.55
C TRP A 140 12.66 11.42 -0.36
N ALA A 141 13.12 10.29 0.20
CA ALA A 141 12.49 9.62 1.31
C ALA A 141 12.21 10.58 2.47
N GLY A 142 11.05 10.40 3.07
CA GLY A 142 10.60 11.23 4.17
C GLY A 142 9.92 10.42 5.25
N ALA A 143 9.57 11.11 6.32
CA ALA A 143 8.84 10.55 7.44
C ALA A 143 7.65 11.44 7.81
N ILE A 144 6.51 10.81 8.06
CA ILE A 144 5.31 11.45 8.58
C ILE A 144 5.12 11.07 10.06
N ARG A 145 4.90 12.06 10.92
CA ARG A 145 4.58 11.83 12.34
C ARG A 145 3.33 12.59 12.73
N HIS A 146 2.57 12.06 13.68
CA HIS A 146 1.45 12.77 14.28
C HIS A 146 1.74 13.04 15.75
N HIS A 147 1.92 14.32 16.09
CA HIS A 147 2.26 14.74 17.44
C HIS A 147 1.60 16.09 17.75
N ALA A 148 1.10 16.26 18.97
CA ALA A 148 0.44 17.47 19.45
C ALA A 148 -0.69 17.98 18.52
N GLY A 149 -1.51 17.07 17.99
CA GLY A 149 -2.65 17.38 17.13
C GLY A 149 -2.28 17.89 15.73
N LYS A 150 -1.05 17.61 15.29
CA LYS A 150 -0.53 17.98 13.97
C LYS A 150 0.16 16.81 13.30
N PHE A 151 0.04 16.78 11.98
CA PHE A 151 0.90 16.00 11.11
C PHE A 151 2.17 16.80 10.84
N TRP A 152 3.29 16.10 10.86
CA TRP A 152 4.62 16.62 10.57
C TRP A 152 5.20 15.76 9.46
N VAL A 153 5.72 16.40 8.42
CA VAL A 153 6.38 15.72 7.31
C VAL A 153 7.79 16.27 7.20
N TYR A 154 8.76 15.37 7.21
CA TYR A 154 10.18 15.65 7.06
C TYR A 154 10.67 14.92 5.82
N PHE A 155 11.54 15.55 5.04
CA PHE A 155 12.17 14.91 3.89
C PHE A 155 13.52 15.54 3.57
N GLY A 156 14.37 14.77 2.91
CA GLY A 156 15.62 15.25 2.33
C GLY A 156 15.49 15.56 0.84
N THR A 157 16.41 16.38 0.36
CA THR A 157 16.76 16.49 -1.06
C THR A 157 18.26 16.29 -1.22
N PRO A 158 18.72 15.74 -2.35
CA PRO A 158 20.14 15.42 -2.54
C PRO A 158 21.06 16.64 -2.45
N ASP A 159 20.60 17.77 -2.97
CA ASP A 159 21.43 18.95 -3.20
C ASP A 159 21.06 20.14 -2.29
N GLU A 160 19.78 20.29 -1.92
CA GLU A 160 19.26 21.50 -1.26
C GLU A 160 19.11 21.35 0.27
N GLY A 161 19.00 20.11 0.78
CA GLY A 161 19.09 19.78 2.21
C GLY A 161 17.83 19.17 2.81
N TYR A 162 17.63 19.34 4.12
CA TYR A 162 16.50 18.80 4.86
C TYR A 162 15.42 19.83 5.10
N PHE A 163 14.18 19.41 4.89
CA PHE A 163 13.01 20.26 5.01
C PHE A 163 11.95 19.62 5.90
N MET A 164 11.10 20.48 6.46
CA MET A 164 9.94 20.08 7.24
C MET A 164 8.75 20.98 6.96
N THR A 165 7.55 20.41 6.99
CA THR A 165 6.29 21.14 7.06
C THR A 165 5.32 20.44 8.02
N SER A 166 4.27 21.14 8.42
CA SER A 166 3.22 20.60 9.30
C SER A 166 1.82 21.07 8.92
N ALA A 167 0.81 20.29 9.29
CA ALA A 167 -0.60 20.62 9.08
C ALA A 167 -1.45 20.01 10.21
N THR A 168 -2.57 20.66 10.57
CA THR A 168 -3.56 20.07 11.50
C THR A 168 -4.52 19.12 10.78
N ASN A 169 -4.65 19.24 9.46
CA ASN A 169 -5.40 18.33 8.60
C ASN A 169 -4.41 17.77 7.56
N VAL A 170 -4.39 16.45 7.39
CA VAL A 170 -3.45 15.79 6.48
C VAL A 170 -3.64 16.24 5.01
N ALA A 171 -4.86 16.64 4.62
CA ALA A 171 -5.15 17.17 3.30
C ALA A 171 -4.68 18.63 3.12
N GLY A 172 -4.10 19.22 4.16
CA GLY A 172 -3.67 20.61 4.21
C GLY A 172 -4.75 21.58 4.74
N PRO A 173 -4.47 22.89 4.69
CA PRO A 173 -3.25 23.47 4.14
C PRO A 173 -2.01 23.13 4.98
N TRP A 174 -0.90 22.89 4.30
CA TRP A 174 0.40 22.69 4.91
C TRP A 174 1.06 24.03 5.21
N ALA A 175 1.80 24.11 6.31
CA ALA A 175 2.58 25.28 6.67
C ALA A 175 3.68 25.54 5.61
N PRO A 176 4.18 26.78 5.51
CA PRO A 176 5.32 27.08 4.65
C PRO A 176 6.51 26.16 4.96
N LEU A 177 7.20 25.73 3.91
CA LEU A 177 8.31 24.80 4.03
C LEU A 177 9.45 25.42 4.86
N HIS A 178 9.91 24.68 5.87
CA HIS A 178 10.99 25.09 6.75
C HIS A 178 12.26 24.28 6.44
N ALA A 179 13.33 24.97 6.02
CA ALA A 179 14.64 24.35 5.84
C ALA A 179 15.32 24.14 7.20
N LEU A 180 15.47 22.89 7.61
CA LEU A 180 16.12 22.49 8.86
C LEU A 180 17.65 22.54 8.74
N LEU A 181 18.16 22.05 7.61
CA LEU A 181 19.58 22.03 7.28
C LEU A 181 19.75 22.29 5.79
N ARG A 182 20.64 23.22 5.42
CA ARG A 182 20.95 23.55 4.02
C ARG A 182 22.30 22.96 3.62
N GLU A 183 22.43 21.65 3.77
CA GLU A 183 23.64 20.90 3.42
C GLU A 183 23.28 19.74 2.50
N PRO A 184 24.01 19.53 1.40
CA PRO A 184 23.78 18.40 0.50
C PRO A 184 24.26 17.08 1.10
N GLY A 185 23.81 15.97 0.49
CA GLY A 185 24.35 14.62 0.75
C GLY A 185 23.77 13.90 1.96
N TRP A 186 22.81 14.51 2.66
CA TRP A 186 22.06 13.85 3.73
C TRP A 186 20.76 13.24 3.20
N ASP A 187 20.41 12.04 3.66
CA ASP A 187 19.26 11.26 3.15
C ASP A 187 18.43 10.62 4.28
N ASP A 188 17.24 10.11 3.98
CA ASP A 188 16.40 9.27 4.85
C ASP A 188 16.16 9.81 6.27
N CYS A 189 15.72 11.07 6.41
CA CYS A 189 15.44 11.63 7.73
C CYS A 189 14.24 10.95 8.42
N CYS A 190 14.42 10.57 9.68
CA CYS A 190 13.38 9.91 10.49
C CYS A 190 13.32 10.53 11.90
N PRO A 191 12.43 11.51 12.14
CA PRO A 191 12.19 12.05 13.46
C PRO A 191 11.37 11.07 14.31
N PHE A 192 11.50 11.20 15.63
CA PHE A 192 10.81 10.39 16.63
C PHE A 192 9.42 10.93 17.00
#